data_AF-A0A811MR36-F1
#
_entry.id   AF-A0A811MR36-F1
#
_cell.length_a   1.000
_cell.length_b   1.000
_cell.length_c   1.000
_cell.angle_alpha   90.00
_cell.angle_beta   90.00
_cell.angle_gamma   90.00
#
_symmetry.space_group_name_H-M   'P 1'
#
loop_
_entity.id
_entity.type
_entity.pdbx_description
1 polymer ?
#
loop_
_entity_poly.entity_id
_entity_poly.type
_entity_poly.pdbx_seq_one_letter_code
_entity_poly.pdbx_strand_id
1 'polypeptide(L)'
;MQGASGVGLGNFLEMGPLDVDLKPRNSTWLQKADLIFVDNPVGTGYSYVEDDSLFVTSDWQQAADMTTVVRALVKEVPTLATSPLFLVAESYGGKYAATLGASVARAVRAGELNITLGGVALGDSWISPEDFTLSYTPLLLSVSRLDDNARRRSKQEGGDSEGANHGGPVGRLLSCCGRSWCSCPCRWVSTVQAVGTEQS
;
A
#
# COMPACT_ATOMS: atom_id res chain seq x y z
N MET A 1 -4.68 -3.97 12.45
CA MET A 1 -4.01 -4.74 11.38
C MET A 1 -3.79 -3.81 10.20
N GLN A 2 -2.55 -3.73 9.71
CA GLN A 2 -2.21 -3.05 8.45
C GLN A 2 -1.95 -4.15 7.42
N GLY A 3 -2.79 -4.23 6.38
CA GLY A 3 -2.68 -5.28 5.37
C GLY A 3 -4.04 -5.84 5.00
N ALA A 4 -4.49 -5.55 3.79
CA ALA A 4 -5.53 -6.32 3.14
C ALA A 4 -4.87 -7.38 2.23
N SER A 5 -5.61 -8.39 1.82
CA SER A 5 -5.07 -9.43 0.94
C SER A 5 -4.80 -8.86 -0.46
N GLY A 6 -3.55 -8.89 -0.92
CA GLY A 6 -3.17 -8.51 -2.28
C GLY A 6 -3.75 -9.48 -3.31
N VAL A 7 -3.89 -10.76 -2.92
CA VAL A 7 -4.59 -11.77 -3.72
C VAL A 7 -6.09 -11.52 -3.72
N GLY A 8 -6.71 -11.32 -2.57
CA GLY A 8 -8.16 -11.13 -2.44
C GLY A 8 -8.64 -9.86 -3.16
N LEU A 9 -7.97 -8.73 -2.96
CA LEU A 9 -8.37 -7.45 -3.55
C LEU A 9 -7.79 -7.28 -4.96
N GLY A 10 -6.47 -7.25 -5.10
CA GLY A 10 -5.81 -6.98 -6.38
C GLY A 10 -6.17 -7.99 -7.47
N ASN A 11 -6.09 -9.29 -7.17
CA ASN A 11 -6.36 -10.32 -8.17
C ASN A 11 -7.86 -10.44 -8.50
N PHE A 12 -8.70 -10.63 -7.47
CA PHE A 12 -10.10 -10.99 -7.72
C PHE A 12 -11.05 -9.80 -7.80
N LEU A 13 -10.75 -8.66 -7.18
CA LEU A 13 -11.68 -7.53 -7.11
C LEU A 13 -11.30 -6.36 -8.02
N GLU A 14 -10.04 -6.21 -8.40
CA GLU A 14 -9.58 -5.08 -9.20
C GLU A 14 -9.10 -5.47 -10.60
N MET A 15 -7.90 -6.06 -10.69
CA MET A 15 -7.09 -6.01 -11.91
C MET A 15 -6.61 -7.37 -12.41
N GLY A 16 -6.80 -8.45 -11.64
CA GLY A 16 -6.48 -9.80 -12.09
C GLY A 16 -7.39 -10.31 -13.22
N PRO A 17 -7.15 -11.52 -13.74
CA PRO A 17 -7.82 -12.05 -14.92
C PRO A 17 -9.28 -12.42 -14.65
N LEU A 18 -9.61 -12.80 -13.42
CA LEU A 18 -10.93 -13.32 -13.05
C LEU A 18 -11.55 -12.46 -11.93
N ASP A 19 -12.87 -12.32 -11.94
CA ASP A 19 -13.62 -11.74 -10.84
C ASP A 19 -13.87 -12.76 -9.70
N VAL A 20 -14.60 -12.34 -8.66
CA VAL A 20 -14.94 -13.19 -7.50
C VAL A 20 -15.84 -14.38 -7.83
N ASP A 21 -16.54 -14.34 -8.97
CA ASP A 21 -17.34 -15.45 -9.49
C ASP A 21 -16.54 -16.32 -10.47
N LEU A 22 -15.22 -16.10 -10.57
CA LEU A 22 -14.30 -16.74 -11.50
C LEU A 22 -14.62 -16.47 -12.98
N LYS A 23 -15.30 -15.36 -13.28
CA LYS A 23 -15.57 -14.95 -14.66
C LYS A 23 -14.42 -14.11 -15.21
N PRO A 24 -14.05 -14.26 -16.49
CA PRO A 24 -13.01 -13.45 -17.11
C PRO A 24 -13.31 -11.95 -17.07
N ARG A 25 -12.27 -11.15 -16.79
CA ARG A 25 -12.31 -9.68 -16.76
C ARG A 25 -11.67 -9.10 -18.01
N ASN A 26 -12.44 -8.33 -18.79
CA ASN A 26 -11.92 -7.64 -19.98
C ASN A 26 -10.97 -6.47 -19.67
N SER A 27 -11.00 -5.93 -18.45
CA SER A 27 -10.14 -4.84 -17.98
C SER A 27 -8.90 -5.31 -17.21
N THR A 28 -8.53 -6.59 -17.31
CA THR A 28 -7.36 -7.13 -16.60
C THR A 28 -6.05 -6.50 -17.08
N TRP A 29 -5.13 -6.26 -16.15
CA TRP A 29 -3.80 -5.74 -16.47
C TRP A 29 -2.87 -6.79 -17.08
N LEU A 30 -3.27 -8.07 -17.10
CA LEU A 30 -2.56 -9.14 -17.82
C LEU A 30 -2.40 -8.86 -19.32
N GLN A 31 -3.20 -7.95 -19.88
CA GLN A 31 -3.06 -7.49 -21.26
C GLN A 31 -1.80 -6.61 -21.48
N LYS A 32 -1.13 -6.19 -20.40
CA LYS A 32 -0.02 -5.21 -20.43
C LYS A 32 1.22 -5.69 -19.67
N ALA A 33 1.06 -6.55 -18.68
CA ALA A 33 2.12 -6.97 -17.78
C ALA A 33 1.81 -8.34 -17.18
N ASP A 34 2.85 -9.09 -16.81
CA ASP A 34 2.71 -10.25 -15.95
C ASP A 34 2.40 -9.78 -14.53
N LEU A 35 1.43 -10.39 -13.85
CA LEU A 35 0.97 -9.93 -12.54
C LEU A 35 1.34 -10.93 -11.45
N ILE A 36 1.91 -10.42 -10.35
CA ILE A 36 2.27 -11.20 -9.17
C ILE A 36 1.60 -10.58 -7.95
N PHE A 37 0.64 -11.30 -7.40
CA PHE A 37 -0.09 -10.89 -6.20
C PHE A 37 0.52 -11.58 -4.99
N VAL A 38 0.91 -10.78 -4.00
CA VAL A 38 1.49 -11.29 -2.76
C VAL A 38 0.65 -10.79 -1.60
N ASP A 39 0.23 -11.71 -0.74
CA ASP A 39 -0.38 -11.35 0.53
C ASP A 39 0.73 -10.90 1.50
N ASN A 40 0.71 -9.62 1.85
CA ASN A 40 1.69 -9.04 2.75
C ASN A 40 1.09 -7.99 3.68
N PRO A 41 1.63 -7.80 4.89
CA PRO A 41 2.68 -8.60 5.55
C PRO A 41 2.18 -9.97 6.03
N VAL A 42 3.02 -10.73 6.71
CA VAL A 42 2.62 -11.97 7.39
C VAL A 42 1.45 -11.72 8.35
N GLY A 43 0.49 -12.64 8.39
CA GLY A 43 -0.82 -12.46 9.03
C GLY A 43 -1.90 -11.90 8.11
N THR A 44 -1.58 -11.61 6.85
CA THR A 44 -2.53 -11.11 5.85
C THR A 44 -2.91 -12.22 4.88
N GLY A 45 -4.21 -12.37 4.59
CA GLY A 45 -4.71 -13.33 3.61
C GLY A 45 -4.25 -14.76 3.91
N TYR A 46 -3.49 -15.36 2.99
CA TYR A 46 -2.91 -16.70 3.16
C TYR A 46 -1.48 -16.71 3.74
N SER A 47 -0.87 -15.55 3.99
CA SER A 47 0.46 -15.47 4.62
C SER A 47 0.32 -15.60 6.14
N TYR A 48 0.95 -16.62 6.73
CA TYR A 48 0.83 -16.92 8.17
C TYR A 48 2.18 -17.25 8.82
N VAL A 49 2.19 -17.18 10.15
CA VAL A 49 3.23 -17.68 11.07
C VAL A 49 2.54 -18.42 12.20
N GLU A 50 3.20 -19.41 12.78
CA GLU A 50 2.69 -20.09 13.98
C GLU A 50 2.97 -19.33 15.27
N ASP A 51 4.01 -18.49 15.28
CA ASP A 51 4.40 -17.65 16.41
C ASP A 51 4.02 -16.19 16.14
N ASP A 52 3.02 -15.70 16.85
CA ASP A 52 2.52 -14.33 16.75
C ASP A 52 3.58 -13.26 17.06
N SER A 53 4.67 -13.61 17.77
CA SER A 53 5.78 -12.68 18.01
C SER A 53 6.55 -12.32 16.73
N LEU A 54 6.34 -13.07 15.65
CA LEU A 54 6.94 -12.83 14.33
C LEU A 54 6.13 -11.88 13.45
N PHE A 55 4.97 -11.39 13.92
CA PHE A 55 4.28 -10.33 13.18
C PHE A 55 5.14 -9.09 13.04
N VAL A 56 5.18 -8.54 11.82
CA VAL A 56 5.96 -7.33 11.54
C VAL A 56 5.42 -6.16 12.37
N THR A 57 6.35 -5.36 12.89
CA THR A 57 6.03 -4.19 13.72
C THR A 57 6.42 -2.87 13.05
N SER A 58 7.04 -2.93 11.87
CA SER A 58 7.46 -1.76 11.11
C SER A 58 7.42 -2.01 9.59
N ASP A 59 7.21 -0.93 8.83
CA ASP A 59 7.23 -0.96 7.36
C ASP A 59 8.58 -1.43 6.81
N TRP A 60 9.68 -1.27 7.56
CA TRP A 60 11.02 -1.72 7.17
C TRP A 60 11.25 -3.22 7.40
N GLN A 61 10.68 -3.79 8.46
CA GLN A 61 10.67 -5.26 8.64
C GLN A 61 9.87 -5.92 7.52
N GLN A 62 8.68 -5.39 7.22
CA GLN A 62 7.88 -5.86 6.08
C GLN A 62 8.68 -5.78 4.76
N ALA A 63 9.40 -4.68 4.53
CA ALA A 63 10.20 -4.51 3.33
C ALA A 63 11.37 -5.50 3.26
N ALA A 64 11.99 -5.84 4.40
CA ALA A 64 13.05 -6.85 4.46
C ALA A 64 12.53 -8.25 4.12
N ASP A 65 11.39 -8.63 4.69
CA ASP A 65 10.73 -9.92 4.39
C ASP A 65 10.36 -10.00 2.92
N MET A 66 9.76 -8.94 2.38
CA MET A 66 9.36 -8.89 0.98
C MET A 66 10.56 -8.83 0.02
N THR A 67 11.68 -8.23 0.42
CA THR A 67 12.93 -8.31 -0.34
C THR A 67 13.45 -9.75 -0.41
N THR A 68 13.26 -10.53 0.66
CA THR A 68 13.59 -11.97 0.68
C THR A 68 12.70 -12.74 -0.28
N VAL A 69 11.40 -12.44 -0.31
CA VAL A 69 10.46 -13.02 -1.30
C VAL A 69 10.89 -12.68 -2.72
N VAL A 70 11.23 -11.43 -3.01
CA VAL A 70 11.71 -11.01 -4.36
C VAL A 70 12.99 -11.77 -4.73
N ARG A 71 13.94 -11.95 -3.81
CA ARG A 71 15.16 -12.74 -4.06
C ARG A 71 14.84 -14.20 -4.38
N ALA A 72 13.91 -14.82 -3.66
CA ALA A 72 13.49 -16.19 -3.92
C ALA A 72 12.77 -16.28 -5.28
N LEU A 73 11.89 -15.33 -5.56
CA LEU A 73 11.09 -15.29 -6.78
C LEU A 73 11.97 -15.13 -8.04
N VAL A 74 13.02 -14.31 -8.00
CA VAL A 74 13.98 -14.18 -9.12
C VAL A 74 14.73 -15.49 -9.38
N LYS A 75 14.95 -16.32 -8.36
CA LYS A 75 15.59 -17.63 -8.53
C LYS A 75 14.63 -18.65 -9.13
N GLU A 76 13.37 -18.67 -8.68
CA GLU A 76 12.34 -19.60 -9.15
C GLU A 76 11.79 -19.23 -10.53
N VAL A 77 11.76 -17.93 -10.86
CA VAL A 77 11.24 -17.39 -12.12
C VAL A 77 12.33 -16.58 -12.81
N PRO A 78 13.26 -17.23 -13.55
CA PRO A 78 14.42 -16.56 -14.15
C PRO A 78 14.08 -15.44 -15.13
N THR A 79 12.89 -15.47 -15.73
CA THR A 79 12.40 -14.42 -16.64
C THR A 79 12.26 -13.06 -15.93
N LEU A 80 12.12 -13.05 -14.60
CA LEU A 80 12.11 -11.80 -13.82
C LEU A 80 13.44 -11.08 -13.82
N ALA A 81 14.57 -11.79 -13.95
CA ALA A 81 15.87 -11.14 -14.01
C ALA A 81 16.05 -10.29 -15.28
N THR A 82 15.36 -10.69 -16.37
CA THR A 82 15.42 -10.03 -17.68
C THR A 82 14.33 -8.99 -17.89
N SER A 83 13.27 -9.00 -17.07
CA SER A 83 12.13 -8.08 -17.19
C SER A 83 12.15 -7.01 -16.10
N PRO A 84 11.74 -5.76 -16.39
CA PRO A 84 11.63 -4.72 -15.37
C PRO A 84 10.53 -5.03 -14.35
N LEU A 85 10.88 -5.01 -13.07
CA LEU A 85 9.95 -5.14 -11.95
C LEU A 85 9.32 -3.78 -11.62
N PHE A 86 7.99 -3.71 -11.57
CA PHE A 86 7.25 -2.56 -11.06
C PHE A 86 6.53 -2.93 -9.75
N LEU A 87 6.71 -2.11 -8.72
CA LEU A 87 6.00 -2.27 -7.47
C LEU A 87 4.76 -1.37 -7.51
N VAL A 88 3.57 -1.95 -7.48
CA VAL A 88 2.31 -1.20 -7.48
C VAL A 88 1.63 -1.39 -6.12
N ALA A 89 0.97 -0.36 -5.61
CA ALA A 89 0.16 -0.54 -4.41
C ALA A 89 -0.89 0.54 -4.26
N GLU A 90 -1.89 0.22 -3.43
CA GLU A 90 -2.91 1.16 -3.02
C GLU A 90 -2.89 1.40 -1.50
N SER A 91 -3.50 2.50 -1.05
CA SER A 91 -3.76 2.79 0.36
C SER A 91 -2.50 2.68 1.24
N TYR A 92 -2.56 1.97 2.38
CA TYR A 92 -1.39 1.73 3.23
C TYR A 92 -0.32 0.89 2.52
N GLY A 93 -0.73 0.03 1.57
CA GLY A 93 0.18 -0.71 0.73
C GLY A 93 1.18 0.18 -0.01
N GLY A 94 0.84 1.46 -0.24
CA GLY A 94 1.77 2.43 -0.81
C GLY A 94 3.02 2.67 0.05
N LYS A 95 2.89 2.66 1.38
CA LYS A 95 4.06 2.74 2.28
C LYS A 95 4.95 1.50 2.11
N TYR A 96 4.33 0.32 2.07
CA TYR A 96 5.05 -0.94 1.83
C TYR A 96 5.75 -0.96 0.47
N ALA A 97 5.09 -0.50 -0.61
CA ALA A 97 5.71 -0.43 -1.92
C ALA A 97 6.88 0.57 -1.96
N ALA A 98 6.75 1.71 -1.29
CA ALA A 98 7.82 2.69 -1.19
C ALA A 98 9.04 2.18 -0.40
N THR A 99 8.82 1.57 0.78
CA THR A 99 9.91 1.00 1.59
C THR A 99 10.55 -0.22 0.91
N LEU A 100 9.75 -1.08 0.28
CA LEU A 100 10.23 -2.19 -0.54
C LEU A 100 11.04 -1.70 -1.74
N GLY A 101 10.57 -0.69 -2.46
CA GLY A 101 11.30 -0.10 -3.59
C GLY A 101 12.66 0.43 -3.16
N ALA A 102 12.74 1.12 -2.02
CA ALA A 102 14.00 1.56 -1.43
C ALA A 102 14.90 0.39 -1.01
N SER A 103 14.32 -0.70 -0.47
CA SER A 103 15.05 -1.91 -0.10
C SER A 103 15.63 -2.65 -1.30
N VAL A 104 14.80 -2.92 -2.32
CA VAL A 104 15.20 -3.56 -3.59
C VAL A 104 16.25 -2.73 -4.30
N ALA A 105 16.06 -1.40 -4.41
CA ALA A 105 17.05 -0.53 -5.05
C ALA A 105 18.40 -0.55 -4.33
N ARG A 106 18.43 -0.67 -3.00
CA ARG A 106 19.68 -0.86 -2.24
C ARG A 106 20.32 -2.21 -2.54
N ALA A 107 19.54 -3.29 -2.54
CA ALA A 107 20.03 -4.64 -2.83
C ALA A 107 20.62 -4.75 -4.26
N VAL A 108 19.96 -4.11 -5.25
CA VAL A 108 20.45 -4.04 -6.64
C VAL A 108 21.77 -3.28 -6.71
N ARG A 109 21.86 -2.09 -6.09
CA ARG A 109 23.11 -1.30 -6.06
C ARG A 109 24.26 -2.00 -5.35
N ALA A 110 23.96 -2.82 -4.35
CA ALA A 110 24.95 -3.63 -3.63
C ALA A 110 25.40 -4.88 -4.42
N GLY A 111 24.78 -5.17 -5.57
CA GLY A 111 25.07 -6.38 -6.35
C GLY A 111 24.50 -7.67 -5.74
N GLU A 112 23.63 -7.56 -4.74
CA GLU A 112 23.06 -8.71 -4.03
C GLU A 112 21.82 -9.27 -4.73
N LEU A 113 21.14 -8.47 -5.55
CA LEU A 113 19.93 -8.83 -6.28
C LEU A 113 20.08 -8.43 -7.75
N ASN A 114 20.04 -9.42 -8.64
CA ASN A 114 20.13 -9.22 -10.07
C ASN A 114 18.73 -9.06 -10.69
N ILE A 115 18.18 -7.85 -10.59
CA ILE A 115 16.90 -7.48 -11.22
C ILE A 115 16.92 -6.01 -11.64
N THR A 116 16.15 -5.67 -12.66
CA THR A 116 15.90 -4.27 -13.03
C THR A 116 14.66 -3.76 -12.31
N LEU A 117 14.80 -2.78 -11.40
CA LEU A 117 13.66 -2.10 -10.80
C LEU A 117 13.18 -0.99 -11.78
N GLY A 118 12.05 -1.22 -12.43
CA GLY A 118 11.45 -0.28 -13.39
C GLY A 118 10.75 0.90 -12.74
N GLY A 119 10.17 0.71 -11.55
CA GLY A 119 9.56 1.81 -10.81
C GLY A 119 8.65 1.39 -9.66
N VAL A 120 8.10 2.39 -8.98
CA VAL A 120 7.08 2.23 -7.93
C VAL A 120 5.88 3.10 -8.28
N ALA A 121 4.69 2.51 -8.39
CA ALA A 121 3.45 3.19 -8.69
C ALA A 121 2.50 3.10 -7.48
N LEU A 122 1.96 4.25 -7.08
CA LEU A 122 1.19 4.42 -5.84
C LEU A 122 -0.20 4.95 -6.19
N GLY A 123 -1.24 4.11 -6.07
CA GLY A 123 -2.64 4.53 -6.19
C GLY A 123 -3.18 4.93 -4.83
N ASP A 124 -3.87 6.07 -4.72
CA ASP A 124 -4.60 6.53 -3.52
C ASP A 124 -3.90 6.22 -2.18
N SER A 125 -2.58 6.44 -2.16
CA SER A 125 -1.69 5.84 -1.15
C SER A 125 -1.49 6.75 0.05
N TRP A 126 -1.64 6.20 1.26
CA TRP A 126 -1.45 6.94 2.51
C TRP A 126 0.03 7.09 2.86
N ILE A 127 0.75 7.99 2.20
CA ILE A 127 2.21 8.15 2.36
C ILE A 127 2.58 9.11 3.49
N SER A 128 2.02 10.34 3.48
CA SER A 128 2.31 11.38 4.47
C SER A 128 1.09 11.62 5.35
N PRO A 129 1.08 11.13 6.61
CA PRO A 129 -0.04 11.31 7.53
C PRO A 129 -0.41 12.79 7.73
N GLU A 130 0.59 13.67 7.76
CA GLU A 130 0.41 15.11 7.92
C GLU A 130 -0.33 15.70 6.71
N ASP A 131 0.19 15.51 5.50
CA ASP A 131 -0.42 16.05 4.28
C ASP A 131 -1.83 15.48 4.05
N PHE A 132 -2.03 14.19 4.32
CA PHE A 132 -3.36 13.58 4.26
C PHE A 132 -4.30 14.25 5.25
N THR A 133 -3.91 14.36 6.52
CA THR A 133 -4.78 14.94 7.56
C THR A 133 -5.13 16.39 7.25
N LEU A 134 -4.16 17.17 6.78
CA LEU A 134 -4.35 18.59 6.46
C LEU A 134 -5.20 18.81 5.20
N SER A 135 -5.16 17.88 4.24
CA SER A 135 -5.92 17.98 2.98
C SER A 135 -7.38 17.51 3.08
N TYR A 136 -7.73 16.63 4.04
CA TYR A 136 -9.09 16.10 4.15
C TYR A 136 -10.13 17.18 4.46
N THR A 137 -9.86 18.10 5.38
CA THR A 137 -10.81 19.15 5.75
C THR A 137 -11.18 20.06 4.57
N PRO A 138 -10.23 20.65 3.82
CA PRO A 138 -10.57 21.45 2.64
C PRO A 138 -11.23 20.61 1.54
N LEU A 139 -10.81 19.36 1.33
CA LEU A 139 -11.44 18.45 0.37
C LEU A 139 -12.92 18.23 0.71
N LEU A 140 -13.22 17.81 1.94
CA LEU A 140 -14.59 17.49 2.35
C LEU A 140 -15.50 18.72 2.34
N LEU A 141 -14.97 19.91 2.63
CA LEU A 141 -15.72 21.15 2.45
C LEU A 141 -16.03 21.39 0.96
N SER A 142 -15.05 21.21 0.07
CA SER A 142 -15.22 21.45 -1.37
C SER A 142 -16.27 20.56 -2.03
N VAL A 143 -16.48 19.36 -1.48
CA VAL A 143 -17.51 18.40 -1.94
C VAL A 143 -18.80 18.46 -1.10
N SER A 144 -19.00 19.54 -0.33
CA SER A 144 -20.18 19.78 0.51
C SER A 144 -20.47 18.65 1.52
N ARG A 145 -19.43 17.93 1.96
CA ARG A 145 -19.49 16.88 2.99
C ARG A 145 -19.19 17.41 4.40
N LEU A 146 -18.60 18.60 4.50
CA LEU A 146 -18.45 19.35 5.75
C LEU A 146 -19.08 20.73 5.61
N ASP A 147 -19.63 21.25 6.71
CA ASP A 147 -20.07 22.63 6.81
C ASP A 147 -18.96 23.55 7.37
N ASP A 148 -19.19 24.85 7.31
CA ASP A 148 -18.22 25.85 7.80
C ASP A 148 -17.93 25.70 9.31
N ASN A 149 -18.90 25.20 10.08
CA ASN A 149 -18.76 25.00 11.52
C ASN A 149 -17.82 23.81 11.83
N ALA A 150 -17.92 22.73 11.07
CA ALA A 150 -17.02 21.60 11.16
C ALA A 150 -15.61 21.95 10.67
N ARG A 151 -15.46 22.77 9.61
CA ARG A 151 -14.15 23.31 9.20
C ARG A 151 -13.50 24.13 10.33
N ARG A 152 -14.25 25.01 11.00
CA ARG A 152 -13.71 25.84 12.09
C ARG A 152 -13.24 24.99 13.28
N ARG A 153 -14.00 23.95 13.64
CA ARG A 153 -13.61 22.99 14.69
C ARG A 153 -12.35 22.22 14.33
N SER A 154 -12.25 21.71 13.10
CA SER A 154 -11.03 21.03 12.62
C SER A 154 -9.79 21.93 12.68
N LYS A 155 -9.93 23.24 12.39
CA LYS A 155 -8.83 24.21 12.54
C LYS A 155 -8.46 24.48 13.99
N GLN A 156 -9.42 24.50 14.92
CA GLN A 156 -9.12 24.65 16.35
C GLN A 156 -8.41 23.42 16.91
N GLU A 157 -8.85 22.22 16.52
CA GLU A 157 -8.20 20.96 16.94
C GLU A 157 -6.84 20.75 16.26
N GLY A 158 -6.65 21.25 15.03
CA GLY A 158 -5.38 21.21 14.30
C GLY A 158 -4.41 22.34 14.63
N GLY A 159 -4.90 23.49 15.09
CA GLY A 159 -4.08 24.67 15.46
C GLY A 159 -3.28 24.49 16.75
N ASP A 160 -3.67 23.55 17.61
CA ASP A 160 -2.85 23.12 18.76
C ASP A 160 -1.63 22.26 18.35
N SER A 161 -1.47 21.95 17.06
CA SER A 161 -0.32 21.18 16.52
C SER A 161 0.82 22.06 16.00
N GLU A 162 0.59 23.34 15.71
CA GLU A 162 1.62 24.25 15.14
C GLU A 162 2.71 24.68 16.15
N GLY A 163 2.65 24.17 17.38
CA GLY A 163 3.66 24.41 18.43
C GLY A 163 4.40 23.16 18.93
N ALA A 164 4.13 21.96 18.40
CA ALA A 164 4.66 20.73 18.98
C ALA A 164 6.00 20.30 18.35
N ASN A 165 7.07 20.83 18.93
CA ASN A 165 8.43 20.33 18.79
C ASN A 165 8.47 18.82 19.11
N HIS A 166 9.16 18.04 18.26
CA HIS A 166 9.45 16.60 18.36
C HIS A 166 8.81 15.83 19.55
N GLY A 167 7.53 15.42 19.41
CA GLY A 167 6.91 14.40 20.26
C GLY A 167 5.46 14.70 20.72
N GLY A 168 4.46 14.26 19.93
CA GLY A 168 3.00 14.41 20.21
C GLY A 168 2.39 15.68 19.59
N PRO A 169 1.08 15.82 19.30
CA PRO A 169 -0.11 15.10 19.77
C PRO A 169 -1.02 14.60 18.62
N VAL A 170 -0.49 13.89 17.62
CA VAL A 170 -1.30 13.34 16.49
C VAL A 170 -2.39 12.34 16.95
N GLY A 171 -2.28 11.81 18.18
CA GLY A 171 -3.21 10.84 18.74
C GLY A 171 -4.62 11.36 19.09
N ARG A 172 -4.83 12.68 19.25
CA ARG A 172 -6.12 13.22 19.70
C ARG A 172 -7.14 13.47 18.58
N LEU A 173 -6.71 13.83 17.36
CA LEU A 173 -7.61 13.93 16.20
C LEU A 173 -8.24 12.57 15.84
N LEU A 174 -7.52 11.48 16.07
CA LEU A 174 -7.98 10.10 15.79
C LEU A 174 -9.15 9.66 16.69
N SER A 175 -9.27 10.19 17.92
CA SER A 175 -10.33 9.77 18.86
C SER A 175 -11.72 10.29 18.48
N CYS A 176 -11.81 11.39 17.72
CA CYS A 176 -13.10 11.95 17.29
C CYS A 176 -13.61 11.32 15.97
N CYS A 177 -12.71 10.90 15.07
CA CYS A 177 -13.10 10.17 13.86
C CYS A 177 -13.60 8.74 14.14
N GLY A 178 -13.19 8.12 15.26
CA GLY A 178 -13.48 6.72 15.56
C GLY A 178 -14.92 6.39 16.02
N ARG A 179 -15.78 7.37 16.35
CA ARG A 179 -17.08 7.10 16.99
C ARG A 179 -18.33 7.29 16.11
N SER A 180 -18.22 7.91 14.93
CA SER A 180 -19.42 8.25 14.13
C SER A 180 -19.35 7.94 12.63
N TRP A 181 -18.27 7.34 12.13
CA TRP A 181 -18.09 7.06 10.69
C TRP A 181 -18.06 5.55 10.35
N CYS A 182 -18.71 4.69 11.13
CA CYS A 182 -18.85 3.26 10.85
C CYS A 182 -19.82 2.91 9.68
N SER A 183 -20.11 3.83 8.75
CA SER A 183 -21.10 3.57 7.68
C SER A 183 -20.67 3.95 6.26
N CYS A 184 -19.39 4.25 6.02
CA CYS A 184 -18.87 4.35 4.66
C CYS A 184 -18.11 3.07 4.29
N PRO A 185 -18.51 2.32 3.25
CA PRO A 185 -17.74 1.19 2.76
C PRO A 185 -16.57 1.74 1.94
N CYS A 186 -15.59 2.36 2.60
CA CYS A 186 -14.29 2.59 2.00
C CYS A 186 -13.56 1.25 2.06
N ARG A 187 -13.57 0.52 0.95
CA ARG A 187 -12.63 -0.58 0.72
C ARG A 187 -11.25 0.04 0.61
N TRP A 188 -10.34 -0.36 1.47
CA TRP A 188 -8.96 0.12 1.50
C TRP A 188 -8.07 -1.02 0.98
N VAL A 189 -7.35 -0.76 -0.10
CA VAL A 189 -6.76 -1.79 -0.97
C VAL A 189 -5.27 -1.97 -0.75
N SER A 190 -4.74 -3.13 -1.17
CA SER A 190 -3.42 -3.66 -0.86
C SER A 190 -2.43 -3.70 -2.02
N THR A 191 -1.17 -3.93 -1.68
CA THR A 191 0.01 -4.04 -2.56
C THR A 191 -0.16 -5.07 -3.69
N VAL A 192 0.21 -4.68 -4.92
CA VAL A 192 0.21 -5.48 -6.14
C VAL A 192 1.58 -5.40 -6.82
N GLN A 193 2.31 -6.49 -6.99
CA GLN A 193 3.57 -6.43 -7.76
C GLN A 193 3.27 -6.72 -9.24
N ALA A 194 3.52 -5.75 -10.12
CA ALA A 194 3.35 -5.90 -11.56
C ALA A 194 4.73 -6.08 -12.22
N VAL A 195 4.91 -7.11 -13.02
CA VAL A 195 6.14 -7.38 -13.77
C VAL A 195 5.89 -6.93 -15.21
N GLY A 196 6.61 -5.91 -15.67
CA GLY A 196 6.42 -5.38 -17.01
C GLY A 196 7.10 -6.25 -18.07
N THR A 197 6.39 -6.57 -19.15
CA THR A 197 7.00 -6.99 -20.41
C THR A 197 6.60 -6.00 -21.50
N GLU A 198 7.58 -5.39 -22.18
CA GLU A 198 7.34 -4.75 -23.48
C GLU A 198 6.90 -5.84 -24.46
N GLN A 199 5.65 -5.78 -24.92
CA GLN A 199 5.28 -6.45 -26.17
C GLN A 199 5.51 -5.45 -27.30
N SER A 200 6.57 -5.72 -28.06
CA SER A 200 6.87 -5.14 -29.39
C SER A 200 5.76 -5.40 -30.40
#